data_AF-A0A972KCY0-F1
#
_entry.id   AF-A0A972KCY0-F1
#
_cell.length_a   1.000
_cell.length_b   1.000
_cell.length_c   1.000
_cell.angle_alpha   90.00
_cell.angle_beta   90.00
_cell.angle_gamma   90.00
#
_symmetry.space_group_name_H-M   'P 1'
#
loop_
_entity.id
_entity.type
_entity.pdbx_description
1 polymer ?
#
loop_
_entity_poly.entity_id
_entity_poly.type
_entity_poly.pdbx_seq_one_letter_code
_entity_poly.pdbx_strand_id
1 'polypeptide(L)'
;MKPSDALISFAATGSVADEFRTEYGFDAAAQAHIDGSISPAQLAMLKADEPGWLRSLWRLLDEAETALAAARKMVRGPQRSTILEDLDGDCYLIDDAITALTGELPPADAPSQSQAHSPVETQTFAGVSQLQLSCTGGNLVAWIGGHNAKLGSHAEVVDLLGEFGASGIDWQPGPNVKVPGVGRASTVVAPLVATLGWLVSHASPTGDERQGVSVGWMGLVAAAAVEHVAQGRFVLGISNPRNRHDSGTGLTTLHARWNPALINPEALDSLVEALPGASMASQGKQDRAAFTKGVLGDIVHAIVSTACAKVDVPASPPDPRTRNDVGEVILAHLDGSRFEVPTRPGTDVAKRLKDWSKPVSGVLQTRLIVQLDPPDVSNGWFAQVLAPSERGTGLEPIEIAENSHSKARGRYIRDQLHRLERMFQALLRPGGRRRGQVILSQDEAWRLMSD
;
A
#
# COMPACT_ATOMS: atom_id res chain seq x y z
N MET A 1 72.58 29.98 22.04
CA MET A 1 71.29 30.67 21.75
C MET A 1 70.23 29.60 21.54
N LYS A 2 69.13 29.60 22.31
CA LYS A 2 67.97 28.73 22.05
C LYS A 2 67.42 28.97 20.63
N PRO A 3 66.95 27.95 19.91
CA PRO A 3 65.50 27.66 19.84
C PRO A 3 65.18 26.13 19.77
N SER A 4 64.13 25.67 20.48
CA SER A 4 62.78 25.29 20.00
C SER A 4 62.61 23.79 19.73
N ASP A 5 62.24 23.04 20.78
CA ASP A 5 61.62 21.71 20.67
C ASP A 5 60.09 21.88 20.60
N ALA A 6 59.50 21.48 19.48
CA ALA A 6 58.07 21.26 19.35
C ALA A 6 57.81 19.75 19.31
N LEU A 7 57.07 19.28 20.31
CA LEU A 7 56.61 17.92 20.51
C LEU A 7 55.65 17.48 19.41
N ILE A 8 55.96 16.39 18.72
CA ILE A 8 54.99 15.54 18.03
C ILE A 8 54.81 14.30 18.91
N SER A 9 53.66 14.20 19.59
CA SER A 9 53.22 12.99 20.28
C SER A 9 52.22 12.27 19.37
N PHE A 10 52.56 11.05 18.97
CA PHE A 10 51.65 10.10 18.37
C PHE A 10 50.76 9.52 19.48
N ALA A 11 49.47 9.85 19.48
CA ALA A 11 48.46 9.11 20.22
C ALA A 11 47.83 8.07 19.28
N ALA A 12 48.26 6.82 19.44
CA ALA A 12 47.64 5.68 18.78
C ALA A 12 46.37 5.28 19.53
N THR A 13 45.29 5.13 18.74
CA THR A 13 44.20 4.15 18.92
C THR A 13 43.35 4.23 20.18
N GLY A 14 42.28 5.04 20.11
CA GLY A 14 41.01 4.71 20.76
C GLY A 14 40.47 3.39 20.19
N SER A 15 40.17 2.47 21.08
CA SER A 15 39.86 1.07 20.79
C SER A 15 38.46 0.92 20.20
N VAL A 16 38.36 0.16 19.09
CA VAL A 16 37.11 -0.37 18.54
C VAL A 16 36.31 -1.17 19.59
N ALA A 17 36.93 -1.58 20.72
CA ALA A 17 36.23 -2.26 21.81
C ALA A 17 35.40 -1.32 22.72
N ASP A 18 35.56 0.01 22.64
CA ASP A 18 34.85 0.96 23.51
C ASP A 18 33.53 1.45 22.89
N GLU A 19 33.45 1.55 21.55
CA GLU A 19 32.20 1.79 20.79
C GLU A 19 31.21 0.61 20.93
N PHE A 20 31.70 -0.64 20.91
CA PHE A 20 30.85 -1.82 21.05
C PHE A 20 30.31 -2.02 22.48
N ARG A 21 30.93 -1.42 23.51
CA ARG A 21 30.46 -1.50 24.90
C ARG A 21 29.38 -0.46 25.24
N THR A 22 29.24 0.59 24.44
CA THR A 22 28.25 1.66 24.65
C THR A 22 26.93 1.39 23.94
N GLU A 23 26.93 0.86 22.70
CA GLU A 23 25.69 0.57 21.95
C GLU A 23 24.87 -0.59 22.55
N TYR A 24 25.51 -1.69 22.96
CA TYR A 24 24.81 -2.81 23.62
C TYR A 24 24.27 -2.44 25.01
N GLY A 25 24.94 -1.53 25.72
CA GLY A 25 24.46 -1.00 27.00
C GLY A 25 23.23 -0.10 26.82
N PHE A 26 23.16 0.61 25.69
CA PHE A 26 22.04 1.48 25.33
C PHE A 26 20.78 0.68 24.98
N ASP A 27 20.89 -0.40 24.20
CA ASP A 27 19.72 -1.23 23.87
C ASP A 27 19.18 -1.95 25.09
N ALA A 28 20.06 -2.49 25.95
CA ALA A 28 19.64 -3.16 27.16
C ALA A 28 18.92 -2.19 28.11
N ALA A 29 19.38 -0.93 28.18
CA ALA A 29 18.70 0.11 28.93
C ALA A 29 17.35 0.51 28.29
N ALA A 30 17.29 0.61 26.95
CA ALA A 30 16.05 0.92 26.22
C ALA A 30 15.01 -0.21 26.36
N GLN A 31 15.43 -1.48 26.27
CA GLN A 31 14.58 -2.64 26.51
C GLN A 31 14.08 -2.67 27.96
N ALA A 32 14.95 -2.42 28.95
CA ALA A 32 14.53 -2.32 30.35
C ALA A 32 13.53 -1.17 30.58
N HIS A 33 13.59 -0.09 29.78
CA HIS A 33 12.59 0.97 29.81
C HIS A 33 11.23 0.48 29.32
N ILE A 34 11.20 -0.21 28.18
CA ILE A 34 9.99 -0.81 27.59
C ILE A 34 9.36 -1.82 28.55
N ASP A 35 10.19 -2.67 29.18
CA ASP A 35 9.75 -3.70 30.12
C ASP A 35 9.34 -3.13 31.50
N GLY A 36 9.44 -1.81 31.71
CA GLY A 36 9.15 -1.16 32.99
C GLY A 36 10.13 -1.51 34.13
N SER A 37 11.31 -2.02 33.81
CA SER A 37 12.32 -2.53 34.75
C SER A 37 13.60 -1.68 34.84
N ILE A 38 13.60 -0.48 34.25
CA ILE A 38 14.76 0.40 34.15
C ILE A 38 15.26 0.92 35.52
N SER A 39 16.57 0.88 35.73
CA SER A 39 17.19 1.49 36.91
C SER A 39 17.37 3.01 36.77
N PRO A 40 17.44 3.78 37.87
CA PRO A 40 17.65 5.23 37.82
C PRO A 40 18.94 5.64 37.08
N ALA A 41 19.99 4.84 37.19
CA ALA A 41 21.26 5.08 36.49
C ALA A 41 21.13 4.88 34.97
N GLN A 42 20.41 3.84 34.53
CA GLN A 42 20.12 3.60 33.12
C GLN A 42 19.21 4.70 32.54
N LEU A 43 18.19 5.13 33.29
CA LEU A 43 17.31 6.22 32.84
C LEU A 43 18.06 7.54 32.70
N ALA A 44 18.98 7.84 33.62
CA ALA A 44 19.85 9.00 33.53
C ALA A 44 20.79 8.93 32.32
N MET A 45 21.31 7.74 32.00
CA MET A 45 22.12 7.49 30.81
C MET A 45 21.32 7.72 29.52
N LEU A 46 20.10 7.18 29.42
CA LEU A 46 19.23 7.37 28.25
C LEU A 46 18.84 8.84 28.05
N LYS A 47 18.52 9.56 29.13
CA LYS A 47 18.19 11.00 29.08
C LYS A 47 19.39 11.89 28.71
N ALA A 48 20.61 11.43 28.96
CA ALA A 48 21.81 12.19 28.61
C ALA A 48 22.12 12.16 27.10
N ASP A 49 21.64 11.15 26.37
CA ASP A 49 21.77 11.02 24.91
C ASP A 49 20.47 10.49 24.29
N GLU A 50 19.50 11.39 24.17
CA GLU A 50 18.19 11.11 23.57
C GLU A 50 18.27 10.65 22.09
N PRO A 51 19.15 11.21 21.22
CA PRO A 51 19.36 10.66 19.88
C PRO A 51 19.93 9.23 19.87
N GLY A 52 20.78 8.88 20.83
CA GLY A 52 21.24 7.51 21.05
C GLY A 52 20.10 6.58 21.46
N TRP A 53 19.24 7.04 22.38
CA TRP A 53 18.09 6.29 22.86
C TRP A 53 17.10 6.00 21.72
N LEU A 54 16.78 7.02 20.92
CA LEU A 54 15.88 6.90 19.79
C LEU A 54 16.40 5.89 18.75
N ARG A 55 17.71 5.89 18.45
CA ARG A 55 18.33 4.90 17.55
C ARG A 55 18.22 3.48 18.09
N SER A 56 18.39 3.28 19.40
CA SER A 56 18.20 1.96 20.03
C SER A 56 16.75 1.49 19.94
N LEU A 57 15.76 2.36 20.18
CA LEU A 57 14.35 2.00 20.05
C LEU A 57 13.97 1.64 18.61
N TRP A 58 14.43 2.40 17.60
CA TRP A 58 14.19 2.05 16.20
C TRP A 58 14.80 0.69 15.81
N ARG A 59 15.96 0.35 16.37
CA ARG A 59 16.58 -0.97 16.13
C ARG A 59 15.82 -2.09 16.82
N LEU A 60 15.36 -1.89 18.06
CA LEU A 60 14.49 -2.84 18.76
C LEU A 60 13.18 -3.05 18.00
N LEU A 61 12.60 -2.00 17.41
CA LEU A 61 11.40 -2.10 16.59
C LEU A 61 11.64 -2.94 15.33
N ASP A 62 12.71 -2.67 14.58
CA ASP A 62 13.06 -3.46 13.39
C ASP A 62 13.31 -4.95 13.73
N GLU A 63 13.92 -5.22 14.89
CA GLU A 63 14.13 -6.57 15.40
C GLU A 63 12.80 -7.25 15.77
N ALA A 64 11.91 -6.56 16.49
CA ALA A 64 10.58 -7.04 16.87
C ALA A 64 9.69 -7.29 15.63
N GLU A 65 9.68 -6.39 14.66
CA GLU A 65 8.97 -6.55 13.39
C GLU A 65 9.51 -7.73 12.59
N THR A 66 10.83 -7.91 12.57
CA THR A 66 11.49 -9.05 11.93
C THR A 66 11.12 -10.36 12.63
N ALA A 67 11.11 -10.39 13.96
CA ALA A 67 10.70 -11.53 14.76
C ALA A 67 9.22 -11.88 14.53
N LEU A 68 8.32 -10.88 14.50
CA LEU A 68 6.91 -11.04 14.18
C LEU A 68 6.71 -11.57 12.75
N ALA A 69 7.43 -11.03 11.77
CA ALA A 69 7.39 -11.49 10.38
C ALA A 69 7.92 -12.93 10.22
N ALA A 70 8.95 -13.30 10.98
CA ALA A 70 9.49 -14.66 11.03
C ALA A 70 8.50 -15.63 11.72
N ALA A 71 7.94 -15.25 12.87
CA ALA A 71 6.96 -16.03 13.61
C ALA A 71 5.70 -16.29 12.77
N ARG A 72 5.25 -15.28 12.01
CA ARG A 72 4.15 -15.45 11.04
C ARG A 72 4.42 -16.55 10.02
N LYS A 73 5.67 -16.81 9.65
CA LYS A 73 6.08 -17.87 8.71
C LYS A 73 6.34 -19.21 9.39
N MET A 74 7.05 -19.20 10.52
CA MET A 74 7.65 -20.39 11.14
C MET A 74 6.80 -21.01 12.25
N VAL A 75 6.10 -20.21 13.06
CA VAL A 75 5.35 -20.71 14.21
C VAL A 75 4.04 -21.35 13.74
N ARG A 76 3.80 -22.61 14.12
CA ARG A 76 2.59 -23.37 13.79
C ARG A 76 2.00 -23.99 15.06
N GLY A 77 0.73 -24.38 15.00
CA GLY A 77 0.06 -25.04 16.12
C GLY A 77 -0.70 -24.09 17.05
N PRO A 78 -1.20 -24.61 18.20
CA PRO A 78 -2.18 -23.91 19.05
C PRO A 78 -1.65 -22.63 19.70
N GLN A 79 -0.34 -22.55 19.98
CA GLN A 79 0.30 -21.41 20.62
C GLN A 79 0.56 -20.24 19.65
N ARG A 80 0.25 -20.41 18.35
CA ARG A 80 0.56 -19.42 17.32
C ARG A 80 -0.13 -18.08 17.56
N SER A 81 -1.40 -18.07 17.98
CA SER A 81 -2.11 -16.81 18.22
C SER A 81 -1.45 -16.03 19.36
N THR A 82 -1.16 -16.68 20.47
CA THR A 82 -0.49 -16.08 21.64
C THR A 82 0.88 -15.53 21.27
N ILE A 83 1.73 -16.32 20.61
CA ILE A 83 3.07 -15.85 20.20
C ILE A 83 3.00 -14.66 19.25
N LEU A 84 2.00 -14.62 18.36
CA LEU A 84 1.83 -13.48 17.46
C LEU A 84 1.27 -12.26 18.17
N GLU A 85 0.35 -12.44 19.11
CA GLU A 85 -0.21 -11.35 19.93
C GLU A 85 0.86 -10.74 20.84
N ASP A 86 1.72 -11.55 21.46
CA ASP A 86 2.82 -11.08 22.29
C ASP A 86 3.82 -10.24 21.47
N LEU A 87 4.28 -10.76 20.32
CA LEU A 87 5.21 -10.04 19.44
C LEU A 87 4.61 -8.79 18.80
N ASP A 88 3.30 -8.78 18.52
CA ASP A 88 2.59 -7.58 18.04
C ASP A 88 2.50 -6.55 19.18
N GLY A 89 2.25 -7.00 20.42
CA GLY A 89 2.29 -6.18 21.64
C GLY A 89 3.66 -5.54 21.88
N ASP A 90 4.75 -6.28 21.70
CA ASP A 90 6.11 -5.74 21.81
C ASP A 90 6.36 -4.61 20.80
N CYS A 91 5.87 -4.75 19.56
CA CYS A 91 5.97 -3.69 18.55
C CYS A 91 5.23 -2.42 19.00
N TYR A 92 4.03 -2.54 19.58
CA TYR A 92 3.28 -1.38 20.09
C TYR A 92 4.02 -0.67 21.23
N LEU A 93 4.55 -1.41 22.21
CA LEU A 93 5.23 -0.80 23.35
C LEU A 93 6.50 -0.03 22.93
N ILE A 94 7.22 -0.54 21.92
CA ILE A 94 8.40 0.14 21.38
C ILE A 94 7.99 1.41 20.61
N ASP A 95 6.93 1.35 19.80
CA ASP A 95 6.40 2.48 19.03
C ASP A 95 5.87 3.61 19.93
N ASP A 96 5.17 3.27 21.01
CA ASP A 96 4.73 4.22 22.04
C ASP A 96 5.94 4.92 22.71
N ALA A 97 7.01 4.17 23.01
CA ALA A 97 8.22 4.73 23.60
C ALA A 97 8.98 5.66 22.63
N ILE A 98 8.98 5.34 21.33
CA ILE A 98 9.53 6.23 20.28
C ILE A 98 8.71 7.51 20.22
N THR A 99 7.38 7.38 20.17
CA THR A 99 6.43 8.50 20.09
C THR A 99 6.57 9.44 21.29
N ALA A 100 6.76 8.90 22.49
CA ALA A 100 6.97 9.70 23.69
C ALA A 100 8.25 10.55 23.64
N LEU A 101 9.30 10.10 22.92
CA LEU A 101 10.61 10.78 22.84
C LEU A 101 10.73 11.75 21.68
N THR A 102 10.15 11.42 20.52
CA THR A 102 10.15 12.35 19.37
C THR A 102 9.19 13.53 19.56
N GLY A 103 8.51 13.56 20.72
CA GLY A 103 7.29 14.31 20.94
C GLY A 103 6.11 13.61 20.29
N GLU A 104 4.92 13.80 20.86
CA GLU A 104 3.68 13.55 20.11
C GLU A 104 3.86 14.22 18.74
N LEU A 105 3.85 13.41 17.67
CA LEU A 105 3.17 13.87 16.47
C LEU A 105 1.86 14.45 17.00
N PRO A 106 1.60 15.76 16.83
CA PRO A 106 0.42 16.37 17.41
C PRO A 106 -0.74 15.43 17.08
N PRO A 107 -1.59 15.05 18.05
CA PRO A 107 -2.70 14.17 17.77
C PRO A 107 -3.59 14.88 16.77
N ALA A 108 -3.35 14.67 15.46
CA ALA A 108 -3.79 15.52 14.35
C ALA A 108 -4.53 16.76 14.85
N ASP A 109 -3.79 17.79 15.29
CA ASP A 109 -4.36 18.85 16.14
C ASP A 109 -5.73 19.28 15.61
N ALA A 110 -6.71 19.24 16.51
CA ALA A 110 -7.99 19.89 16.33
C ALA A 110 -7.77 21.25 15.64
N PRO A 111 -8.59 21.59 14.63
CA PRO A 111 -8.26 22.62 13.65
C PRO A 111 -7.90 23.93 14.33
N SER A 112 -6.67 24.38 14.12
CA SER A 112 -6.25 25.74 14.44
C SER A 112 -7.15 26.70 13.69
N GLN A 113 -7.97 27.43 14.44
CA GLN A 113 -8.76 28.55 13.94
C GLN A 113 -7.81 29.61 13.39
N SER A 114 -7.58 29.61 12.08
CA SER A 114 -7.46 30.81 11.23
C SER A 114 -7.01 30.45 9.81
N GLN A 115 -7.93 29.90 9.03
CA GLN A 115 -8.33 30.42 7.72
C GLN A 115 -9.58 29.65 7.33
N ALA A 116 -10.70 30.36 7.23
CA ALA A 116 -12.01 29.82 6.94
C ALA A 116 -12.06 29.21 5.54
N HIS A 117 -11.66 27.95 5.42
CA HIS A 117 -12.35 26.99 4.56
C HIS A 117 -13.20 26.15 5.50
N SER A 118 -14.51 26.28 5.37
CA SER A 118 -15.48 25.56 6.21
C SER A 118 -15.10 24.08 6.29
N PRO A 119 -14.90 23.50 7.49
CA PRO A 119 -14.78 22.06 7.61
C PRO A 119 -16.06 21.46 7.02
N VAL A 120 -15.93 20.44 6.17
CA VAL A 120 -17.06 19.57 5.89
C VAL A 120 -17.39 18.93 7.22
N GLU A 121 -18.41 19.44 7.90
CA GLU A 121 -18.93 18.86 9.13
C GLU A 121 -19.31 17.41 8.84
N THR A 122 -18.47 16.47 9.28
CA THR A 122 -18.89 15.08 9.41
C THR A 122 -19.90 15.06 10.54
N GLN A 123 -21.18 15.30 10.23
CA GLN A 123 -22.26 15.34 11.20
C GLN A 123 -22.27 14.02 11.97
N THR A 124 -21.78 14.07 13.20
CA THR A 124 -21.72 12.91 14.08
C THR A 124 -23.05 12.88 14.84
N PHE A 125 -23.96 12.00 14.40
CA PHE A 125 -25.26 11.86 15.02
C PHE A 125 -25.15 10.92 16.24
N ALA A 126 -24.98 11.51 17.42
CA ALA A 126 -24.99 10.75 18.67
C ALA A 126 -26.37 10.10 18.89
N GLY A 127 -26.39 8.81 19.20
CA GLY A 127 -27.60 8.04 19.52
C GLY A 127 -28.39 7.56 18.30
N VAL A 128 -27.99 7.90 17.07
CA VAL A 128 -28.65 7.42 15.84
C VAL A 128 -27.98 6.15 15.35
N SER A 129 -28.76 5.08 15.19
CA SER A 129 -28.30 3.83 14.59
C SER A 129 -28.22 4.00 13.07
N GLN A 130 -27.01 3.92 12.53
CA GLN A 130 -26.75 4.12 11.11
C GLN A 130 -26.38 2.82 10.40
N LEU A 131 -26.73 2.70 9.12
CA LEU A 131 -26.21 1.67 8.24
C LEU A 131 -24.71 1.93 7.99
N GLN A 132 -23.88 0.94 8.26
CA GLN A 132 -22.44 0.99 8.02
C GLN A 132 -22.04 -0.12 7.05
N LEU A 133 -21.03 0.15 6.23
CA LEU A 133 -20.41 -0.81 5.34
C LEU A 133 -18.97 -1.05 5.72
N SER A 134 -18.52 -2.29 5.56
CA SER A 134 -17.11 -2.68 5.60
C SER A 134 -16.85 -3.68 4.46
N CYS A 135 -15.58 -3.96 4.14
CA CYS A 135 -15.24 -4.82 3.00
C CYS A 135 -14.19 -5.87 3.39
N THR A 136 -14.46 -7.13 3.07
CA THR A 136 -13.54 -8.25 3.35
C THR A 136 -13.57 -9.27 2.23
N GLY A 137 -12.41 -9.47 1.58
CA GLY A 137 -12.18 -10.60 0.66
C GLY A 137 -13.14 -10.63 -0.53
N GLY A 138 -13.35 -9.47 -1.19
CA GLY A 138 -14.28 -9.36 -2.31
C GLY A 138 -15.77 -9.33 -1.93
N ASN A 139 -16.10 -9.31 -0.64
CA ASN A 139 -17.47 -9.19 -0.15
C ASN A 139 -17.68 -7.88 0.59
N LEU A 140 -18.86 -7.32 0.38
CA LEU A 140 -19.37 -6.18 1.15
C LEU A 140 -20.08 -6.70 2.39
N VAL A 141 -19.78 -6.11 3.54
CA VAL A 141 -20.33 -6.47 4.84
C VAL A 141 -21.11 -5.28 5.39
N ALA A 142 -22.42 -5.43 5.51
CA ALA A 142 -23.32 -4.42 6.06
C ALA A 142 -23.69 -4.74 7.51
N TRP A 143 -23.78 -3.69 8.32
CA TRP A 143 -24.10 -3.77 9.75
C TRP A 143 -24.66 -2.44 10.24
N ILE A 144 -25.29 -2.42 11.41
CA ILE A 144 -25.84 -1.20 12.00
C ILE A 144 -25.06 -0.79 13.24
N GLY A 145 -24.64 0.47 13.29
CA GLY A 145 -23.99 1.09 14.44
C GLY A 145 -23.77 2.59 14.25
N GLY A 146 -23.53 3.30 15.35
CA GLY A 146 -23.34 4.74 15.36
C GLY A 146 -22.73 5.20 16.69
N HIS A 147 -22.36 6.47 16.79
CA HIS A 147 -21.77 7.02 18.00
C HIS A 147 -22.80 6.98 19.14
N ASN A 148 -22.50 6.26 20.24
CA ASN A 148 -23.43 6.02 21.36
C ASN A 148 -24.79 5.44 20.96
N ALA A 149 -24.87 4.71 19.84
CA ALA A 149 -26.09 4.10 19.35
C ALA A 149 -26.10 2.58 19.60
N LYS A 150 -27.31 2.01 19.63
CA LYS A 150 -27.50 0.55 19.76
C LYS A 150 -27.05 -0.15 18.48
N LEU A 151 -26.34 -1.27 18.63
CA LEU A 151 -26.03 -2.17 17.52
C LEU A 151 -27.30 -2.87 17.03
N GLY A 152 -27.45 -2.97 15.71
CA GLY A 152 -28.59 -3.65 15.11
C GLY A 152 -28.44 -5.18 15.07
N SER A 153 -29.59 -5.84 15.03
CA SER A 153 -29.77 -7.25 14.75
C SER A 153 -29.76 -7.53 13.25
N HIS A 154 -29.66 -8.81 12.86
CA HIS A 154 -29.66 -9.22 11.45
C HIS A 154 -30.91 -8.73 10.69
N ALA A 155 -32.10 -8.85 11.28
CA ALA A 155 -33.35 -8.40 10.65
C ALA A 155 -33.36 -6.89 10.43
N GLU A 156 -32.96 -6.11 11.45
CA GLU A 156 -32.90 -4.64 11.34
C GLU A 156 -31.91 -4.20 10.25
N VAL A 157 -30.79 -4.92 10.04
CA VAL A 157 -29.83 -4.63 8.95
C VAL A 157 -30.47 -4.87 7.58
N VAL A 158 -31.18 -5.97 7.40
CA VAL A 158 -31.85 -6.31 6.13
C VAL A 158 -32.97 -5.32 5.82
N ASP A 159 -33.79 -4.96 6.81
CA ASP A 159 -34.87 -4.00 6.66
C ASP A 159 -34.32 -2.63 6.23
N LEU A 160 -33.27 -2.14 6.91
CA LEU A 160 -32.65 -0.85 6.59
C LEU A 160 -31.97 -0.87 5.20
N LEU A 161 -31.33 -1.98 4.82
CA LEU A 161 -30.82 -2.15 3.46
C LEU A 161 -31.93 -2.09 2.41
N GLY A 162 -33.10 -2.67 2.70
CA GLY A 162 -34.29 -2.57 1.87
C GLY A 162 -34.75 -1.13 1.67
N GLU A 163 -34.79 -0.34 2.75
CA GLU A 163 -35.12 1.10 2.70
C GLU A 163 -34.13 1.90 1.84
N PHE A 164 -32.84 1.55 1.87
CA PHE A 164 -31.81 2.15 1.02
C PHE A 164 -31.71 1.54 -0.39
N GLY A 165 -32.72 0.79 -0.84
CA GLY A 165 -32.80 0.29 -2.21
C GLY A 165 -31.92 -0.93 -2.52
N ALA A 166 -31.44 -1.64 -1.50
CA ALA A 166 -30.62 -2.85 -1.65
C ALA A 166 -31.44 -4.16 -1.63
N SER A 167 -32.76 -4.09 -1.81
CA SER A 167 -33.67 -5.26 -1.73
C SER A 167 -33.46 -6.29 -2.85
N GLY A 168 -32.89 -5.88 -3.99
CA GLY A 168 -32.57 -6.77 -5.10
C GLY A 168 -31.28 -7.59 -4.94
N ILE A 169 -30.57 -7.43 -3.82
CA ILE A 169 -29.28 -8.09 -3.55
C ILE A 169 -29.50 -9.27 -2.61
N ASP A 170 -28.91 -10.43 -2.93
CA ASP A 170 -28.94 -11.61 -2.06
C ASP A 170 -27.95 -11.46 -0.90
N TRP A 171 -28.44 -10.90 0.22
CA TRP A 171 -27.67 -10.70 1.44
C TRP A 171 -27.71 -11.94 2.32
N GLN A 172 -26.55 -12.49 2.64
CA GLN A 172 -26.42 -13.68 3.48
C GLN A 172 -25.93 -13.32 4.89
N PRO A 173 -26.31 -14.08 5.93
CA PRO A 173 -25.76 -13.88 7.27
C PRO A 173 -24.22 -13.94 7.29
N GLY A 174 -23.60 -12.94 7.92
CA GLY A 174 -22.14 -12.80 8.00
C GLY A 174 -21.56 -13.06 9.38
N PRO A 175 -20.21 -13.12 9.49
CA PRO A 175 -19.55 -13.09 10.79
C PRO A 175 -19.74 -11.74 11.48
N ASN A 176 -20.00 -11.77 12.79
CA ASN A 176 -20.21 -10.55 13.56
C ASN A 176 -18.95 -9.67 13.58
N VAL A 177 -19.14 -8.37 13.32
CA VAL A 177 -18.08 -7.35 13.36
C VAL A 177 -17.86 -6.88 14.81
N LYS A 178 -16.60 -6.78 15.23
CA LYS A 178 -16.24 -6.26 16.56
C LYS A 178 -16.19 -4.73 16.49
N VAL A 179 -17.05 -4.07 17.25
CA VAL A 179 -17.06 -2.61 17.40
C VAL A 179 -16.34 -2.28 18.72
N PRO A 180 -15.22 -1.54 18.67
CA PRO A 180 -14.48 -1.14 19.88
C PRO A 180 -15.39 -0.46 20.90
N GLY A 181 -15.26 -0.84 22.17
CA GLY A 181 -16.03 -0.25 23.28
C GLY A 181 -17.52 -0.61 23.37
N VAL A 182 -18.12 -1.20 22.33
CA VAL A 182 -19.58 -1.49 22.29
C VAL A 182 -19.88 -2.98 22.31
N GLY A 183 -19.20 -3.79 21.49
CA GLY A 183 -19.44 -5.23 21.42
C GLY A 183 -19.39 -5.79 20.00
N ARG A 184 -20.30 -6.71 19.68
CA ARG A 184 -20.35 -7.39 18.38
C ARG A 184 -21.64 -7.08 17.64
N ALA A 185 -21.53 -6.51 16.44
CA ALA A 185 -22.66 -6.21 15.58
C ALA A 185 -23.01 -7.41 14.71
N SER A 186 -24.31 -7.68 14.54
CA SER A 186 -24.79 -8.65 13.55
C SER A 186 -24.54 -8.11 12.15
N THR A 187 -24.19 -8.98 11.20
CA THR A 187 -23.85 -8.54 9.84
C THR A 187 -24.58 -9.34 8.78
N VAL A 188 -24.67 -8.73 7.60
CA VAL A 188 -25.02 -9.40 6.35
C VAL A 188 -23.95 -9.15 5.30
N VAL A 189 -23.81 -10.07 4.37
CA VAL A 189 -22.71 -10.10 3.41
C VAL A 189 -23.25 -10.36 2.01
N ALA A 190 -22.73 -9.63 1.04
CA ALA A 190 -22.99 -9.88 -0.37
C ALA A 190 -21.69 -9.76 -1.18
N PRO A 191 -21.52 -10.55 -2.26
CA PRO A 191 -20.38 -10.39 -3.18
C PRO A 191 -20.37 -8.99 -3.79
N LEU A 192 -19.20 -8.35 -3.90
CA LEU A 192 -19.09 -7.00 -4.46
C LEU A 192 -19.72 -6.88 -5.85
N VAL A 193 -19.60 -7.92 -6.68
CA VAL A 193 -20.22 -7.97 -8.01
C VAL A 193 -21.73 -7.73 -7.99
N ALA A 194 -22.43 -8.19 -6.95
CA ALA A 194 -23.88 -8.01 -6.81
C ALA A 194 -24.25 -6.62 -6.26
N THR A 195 -23.30 -5.89 -5.68
CA THR A 195 -23.56 -4.62 -4.97
C THR A 195 -23.12 -3.38 -5.75
N LEU A 196 -22.36 -3.52 -6.85
CA LEU A 196 -21.75 -2.41 -7.59
C LEU A 196 -22.74 -1.31 -7.99
N GLY A 197 -23.85 -1.68 -8.63
CA GLY A 197 -24.85 -0.71 -9.09
C GLY A 197 -25.48 0.08 -7.95
N TRP A 198 -25.68 -0.58 -6.80
CA TRP A 198 -26.17 0.05 -5.59
C TRP A 198 -25.11 0.97 -4.97
N LEU A 199 -23.86 0.50 -4.82
CA LEU A 199 -22.77 1.31 -4.25
C LEU A 199 -22.54 2.61 -5.02
N VAL A 200 -22.52 2.57 -6.35
CA VAL A 200 -22.30 3.76 -7.19
C VAL A 200 -23.41 4.80 -6.97
N SER A 201 -24.64 4.38 -6.68
CA SER A 201 -25.75 5.31 -6.38
C SER A 201 -25.55 6.10 -5.08
N HIS A 202 -24.67 5.61 -4.18
CA HIS A 202 -24.34 6.24 -2.90
C HIS A 202 -23.06 7.08 -2.93
N ALA A 203 -22.46 7.31 -4.10
CA ALA A 203 -21.27 8.17 -4.22
C ALA A 203 -21.54 9.65 -3.86
N SER A 204 -22.82 10.05 -3.82
CA SER A 204 -23.25 11.38 -3.37
C SER A 204 -23.96 11.28 -2.02
N PRO A 205 -23.77 12.24 -1.11
CA PRO A 205 -24.47 12.26 0.17
C PRO A 205 -25.99 12.41 -0.05
N THR A 206 -26.77 11.55 0.60
CA THR A 206 -28.24 11.54 0.51
C THR A 206 -28.89 12.49 1.51
N GLY A 207 -28.16 12.86 2.58
CA GLY A 207 -28.68 13.66 3.70
C GLY A 207 -29.52 12.87 4.71
N ASP A 208 -29.68 11.55 4.56
CA ASP A 208 -30.36 10.70 5.55
C ASP A 208 -29.40 10.41 6.72
N GLU A 209 -29.77 10.82 7.93
CA GLU A 209 -28.99 10.61 9.15
C GLU A 209 -28.79 9.13 9.51
N ARG A 210 -29.63 8.23 8.97
CA ARG A 210 -29.51 6.77 9.15
C ARG A 210 -28.51 6.14 8.19
N GLN A 211 -27.97 6.90 7.24
CA GLN A 211 -26.90 6.46 6.37
C GLN A 211 -25.54 6.81 6.99
N GLY A 212 -24.75 5.80 7.31
CA GLY A 212 -23.40 6.00 7.84
C GLY A 212 -22.45 6.51 6.77
N VAL A 213 -21.46 7.30 7.19
CA VAL A 213 -20.41 7.86 6.32
C VAL A 213 -19.61 6.78 5.56
N SER A 214 -19.53 5.56 6.09
CA SER A 214 -18.90 4.43 5.42
C SER A 214 -19.63 4.00 4.13
N VAL A 215 -20.95 4.22 4.06
CA VAL A 215 -21.76 3.94 2.86
C VAL A 215 -21.35 4.90 1.74
N GLY A 216 -21.31 6.20 2.05
CA GLY A 216 -20.89 7.24 1.09
C GLY A 216 -19.45 7.05 0.63
N TRP A 217 -18.54 6.77 1.56
CA TRP A 217 -17.15 6.49 1.23
C TRP A 217 -17.01 5.26 0.31
N MET A 218 -17.72 4.16 0.58
CA MET A 218 -17.69 2.97 -0.29
C MET A 218 -18.24 3.29 -1.68
N GLY A 219 -19.27 4.14 -1.78
CA GLY A 219 -19.79 4.64 -3.04
C GLY A 219 -18.78 5.48 -3.82
N LEU A 220 -18.02 6.36 -3.14
CA LEU A 220 -16.93 7.12 -3.76
C LEU A 220 -15.82 6.22 -4.30
N VAL A 221 -15.39 5.20 -3.54
CA VAL A 221 -14.40 4.23 -4.03
C VAL A 221 -14.96 3.44 -5.23
N ALA A 222 -16.25 3.10 -5.22
CA ALA A 222 -16.90 2.44 -6.35
C ALA A 222 -16.93 3.31 -7.60
N ALA A 223 -17.27 4.60 -7.46
CA ALA A 223 -17.23 5.56 -8.56
C ALA A 223 -15.81 5.74 -9.13
N ALA A 224 -14.81 5.85 -8.26
CA ALA A 224 -13.40 5.93 -8.68
C ALA A 224 -12.95 4.65 -9.41
N ALA A 225 -13.41 3.47 -8.97
CA ALA A 225 -13.13 2.21 -9.65
C ALA A 225 -13.77 2.15 -11.05
N VAL A 226 -15.01 2.61 -11.20
CA VAL A 226 -15.69 2.72 -12.49
C VAL A 226 -14.92 3.65 -13.44
N GLU A 227 -14.47 4.80 -12.95
CA GLU A 227 -13.65 5.72 -13.74
C GLU A 227 -12.35 5.05 -14.20
N HIS A 228 -11.63 4.34 -13.31
CA HIS A 228 -10.43 3.60 -13.67
C HIS A 228 -10.69 2.58 -14.77
N VAL A 229 -11.77 1.79 -14.64
CA VAL A 229 -12.12 0.78 -15.64
C VAL A 229 -12.51 1.42 -16.97
N ALA A 230 -13.32 2.50 -16.94
CA ALA A 230 -13.72 3.22 -18.14
C ALA A 230 -12.53 3.82 -18.91
N GLN A 231 -11.48 4.23 -18.18
CA GLN A 231 -10.23 4.75 -18.75
C GLN A 231 -9.24 3.64 -19.17
N GLY A 232 -9.59 2.35 -19.02
CA GLY A 232 -8.69 1.24 -19.31
C GLY A 232 -7.51 1.10 -18.34
N ARG A 233 -7.61 1.70 -17.14
CA ARG A 233 -6.54 1.77 -16.13
C ARG A 233 -6.54 0.57 -15.20
N PHE A 234 -6.36 -0.61 -15.75
CA PHE A 234 -6.26 -1.86 -15.00
C PHE A 234 -5.30 -2.83 -15.68
N VAL A 235 -4.75 -3.75 -14.89
CA VAL A 235 -3.82 -4.78 -15.35
C VAL A 235 -4.15 -6.13 -14.76
N LEU A 236 -3.89 -7.16 -15.57
CA LEU A 236 -3.99 -8.54 -15.13
C LEU A 236 -2.80 -8.90 -14.25
N GLY A 237 -3.08 -9.52 -13.11
CA GLY A 237 -2.12 -10.18 -12.24
C GLY A 237 -2.55 -11.62 -11.98
N ILE A 238 -1.63 -12.41 -11.43
CA ILE A 238 -1.93 -13.75 -10.92
C ILE A 238 -1.74 -13.74 -9.40
N SER A 239 -2.74 -14.25 -8.71
CA SER A 239 -2.73 -14.36 -7.26
C SER A 239 -2.87 -15.83 -6.85
N ASN A 240 -2.17 -16.18 -5.78
CA ASN A 240 -2.32 -17.48 -5.14
C ASN A 240 -3.18 -17.26 -3.89
N PRO A 241 -4.38 -17.88 -3.80
CA PRO A 241 -5.16 -17.83 -2.58
C PRO A 241 -4.32 -18.47 -1.46
N ARG A 242 -3.89 -17.66 -0.47
CA ARG A 242 -3.06 -18.12 0.64
C ARG A 242 -3.61 -19.42 1.24
N ASN A 243 -2.69 -20.32 1.61
CA ASN A 243 -2.91 -21.45 2.51
C ASN A 243 -3.60 -22.72 1.95
N ARG A 244 -3.26 -23.17 0.73
CA ARG A 244 -3.23 -24.62 0.49
C ARG A 244 -1.79 -25.06 0.39
N HIS A 245 -1.39 -25.93 1.31
CA HIS A 245 -0.11 -26.61 1.26
C HIS A 245 0.03 -27.22 -0.14
N ASP A 246 1.21 -27.09 -0.76
CA ASP A 246 1.56 -27.89 -1.92
C ASP A 246 1.15 -29.32 -1.59
N SER A 247 0.18 -29.87 -2.32
CA SER A 247 -0.47 -31.13 -1.97
C SER A 247 0.47 -32.33 -2.19
N GLY A 248 1.77 -32.08 -2.37
CA GLY A 248 2.77 -33.03 -2.84
C GLY A 248 2.56 -33.41 -4.32
N THR A 249 1.55 -32.83 -4.98
CA THR A 249 1.17 -33.16 -6.37
C THR A 249 1.96 -32.37 -7.40
N GLY A 250 2.73 -31.35 -6.99
CA GLY A 250 3.45 -30.47 -7.91
C GLY A 250 2.54 -29.49 -8.67
N LEU A 251 1.28 -29.36 -8.24
CA LEU A 251 0.31 -28.40 -8.75
C LEU A 251 0.15 -27.21 -7.80
N THR A 252 -0.19 -26.06 -8.36
CA THR A 252 -0.51 -24.85 -7.60
C THR A 252 -1.85 -24.28 -8.05
N THR A 253 -2.70 -23.93 -7.10
CA THR A 253 -3.97 -23.24 -7.36
C THR A 253 -3.70 -21.76 -7.54
N LEU A 254 -4.13 -21.20 -8.67
CA LEU A 254 -3.99 -19.79 -9.01
C LEU A 254 -5.37 -19.23 -9.39
N HIS A 255 -5.46 -17.90 -9.44
CA HIS A 255 -6.56 -17.21 -10.08
C HIS A 255 -6.06 -15.93 -10.76
N ALA A 256 -6.71 -15.57 -11.86
CA ALA A 256 -6.57 -14.26 -12.47
C ALA A 256 -7.11 -13.20 -11.52
N ARG A 257 -6.37 -12.11 -11.35
CA ARG A 257 -6.83 -10.95 -10.57
C ARG A 257 -6.54 -9.67 -11.34
N TRP A 258 -7.59 -8.93 -11.62
CA TRP A 258 -7.50 -7.58 -12.18
C TRP A 258 -7.18 -6.60 -11.06
N ASN A 259 -6.19 -5.73 -11.28
CA ASN A 259 -5.79 -4.72 -10.31
C ASN A 259 -5.79 -3.34 -10.98
N PRO A 260 -6.11 -2.27 -10.23
CA PRO A 260 -5.98 -0.90 -10.71
C PRO A 260 -4.54 -0.60 -11.13
N ALA A 261 -4.41 0.15 -12.22
CA ALA A 261 -3.14 0.64 -12.75
C ALA A 261 -3.15 2.17 -12.80
N LEU A 262 -1.97 2.80 -12.77
CA LEU A 262 -1.81 4.25 -12.92
C LEU A 262 -2.68 5.07 -11.95
N ILE A 263 -2.79 4.59 -10.70
CA ILE A 263 -3.60 5.25 -9.67
C ILE A 263 -3.05 6.66 -9.43
N ASN A 264 -3.94 7.65 -9.49
CA ASN A 264 -3.62 9.04 -9.12
C ASN A 264 -3.33 9.10 -7.61
N PRO A 265 -2.14 9.54 -7.17
CA PRO A 265 -1.78 9.54 -5.75
C PRO A 265 -2.67 10.50 -4.97
N GLU A 266 -2.92 11.71 -5.48
CA GLU A 266 -3.72 12.73 -4.78
C GLU A 266 -5.15 12.25 -4.56
N ALA A 267 -5.73 11.57 -5.55
CA ALA A 267 -7.06 10.99 -5.44
C ALA A 267 -7.09 9.82 -4.45
N LEU A 268 -6.04 8.99 -4.42
CA LEU A 268 -5.91 7.90 -3.45
C LEU A 268 -5.74 8.45 -2.04
N ASP A 269 -4.87 9.44 -1.86
CA ASP A 269 -4.60 10.09 -0.57
C ASP A 269 -5.87 10.75 -0.03
N SER A 270 -6.64 11.43 -0.89
CA SER A 270 -7.96 11.98 -0.53
C SER A 270 -8.92 10.90 -0.03
N LEU A 271 -8.96 9.72 -0.67
CA LEU A 271 -9.78 8.59 -0.22
C LEU A 271 -9.27 7.99 1.10
N VAL A 272 -7.95 7.95 1.30
CA VAL A 272 -7.32 7.45 2.54
C VAL A 272 -7.60 8.39 3.70
N GLU A 273 -7.50 9.71 3.49
CA GLU A 273 -7.83 10.74 4.47
C GLU A 273 -9.30 10.66 4.88
N ALA A 274 -10.20 10.53 3.90
CA ALA A 274 -11.64 10.43 4.13
C ALA A 274 -12.11 9.06 4.67
N LEU A 275 -11.24 8.06 4.78
CA LEU A 275 -11.60 6.69 5.18
C LEU A 275 -12.23 6.63 6.58
N PRO A 276 -13.52 6.24 6.69
CA PRO A 276 -14.16 6.06 7.98
C PRO A 276 -13.68 4.78 8.67
N GLY A 277 -13.43 4.84 9.98
CA GLY A 277 -13.03 3.65 10.76
C GLY A 277 -14.04 2.50 10.68
N ALA A 278 -15.33 2.81 10.51
CA ALA A 278 -16.38 1.81 10.30
C ALA A 278 -16.13 0.91 9.06
N SER A 279 -15.52 1.46 8.00
CA SER A 279 -15.16 0.71 6.79
C SER A 279 -14.12 -0.38 7.05
N MET A 280 -13.25 -0.18 8.05
CA MET A 280 -12.19 -1.11 8.42
C MET A 280 -12.60 -2.08 9.54
N ALA A 281 -13.82 -1.99 10.08
CA ALA A 281 -14.24 -2.74 11.27
C ALA A 281 -14.19 -4.27 11.08
N SER A 282 -14.26 -4.76 9.84
CA SER A 282 -14.16 -6.19 9.48
C SER A 282 -12.72 -6.66 9.18
N GLN A 283 -11.72 -5.79 9.33
CA GLN A 283 -10.32 -6.07 9.01
C GLN A 283 -9.43 -6.14 10.26
N GLY A 284 -8.45 -7.04 10.22
CA GLY A 284 -7.40 -7.12 11.24
C GLY A 284 -6.16 -6.28 10.93
N LYS A 285 -6.11 -5.61 9.78
CA LYS A 285 -4.98 -4.76 9.37
C LYS A 285 -5.30 -3.29 9.60
N GLN A 286 -4.35 -2.52 10.15
CA GLN A 286 -4.53 -1.09 10.44
C GLN A 286 -4.03 -0.15 9.34
N ASP A 287 -3.35 -0.66 8.31
CA ASP A 287 -2.86 0.17 7.20
C ASP A 287 -4.02 0.70 6.34
N ARG A 288 -4.38 1.98 6.56
CA ARG A 288 -5.44 2.71 5.85
C ARG A 288 -5.18 2.80 4.34
N ALA A 289 -3.93 2.99 3.94
CA ALA A 289 -3.55 3.11 2.54
C ALA A 289 -3.64 1.75 1.83
N ALA A 290 -3.12 0.69 2.45
CA ALA A 290 -3.25 -0.66 1.91
C ALA A 290 -4.71 -1.13 1.90
N PHE A 291 -5.51 -0.75 2.89
CA PHE A 291 -6.94 -1.06 2.91
C PHE A 291 -7.67 -0.38 1.75
N THR A 292 -7.52 0.94 1.59
CA THR A 292 -8.15 1.70 0.51
C THR A 292 -7.77 1.17 -0.86
N LYS A 293 -6.47 0.91 -1.08
CA LYS A 293 -5.99 0.26 -2.30
C LYS A 293 -6.55 -1.14 -2.50
N GLY A 294 -6.72 -1.90 -1.42
CA GLY A 294 -7.33 -3.22 -1.41
C GLY A 294 -8.79 -3.18 -1.87
N VAL A 295 -9.60 -2.28 -1.30
CA VAL A 295 -11.00 -2.08 -1.68
C VAL A 295 -11.12 -1.64 -3.13
N LEU A 296 -10.36 -0.63 -3.56
CA LEU A 296 -10.30 -0.21 -4.96
C LEU A 296 -9.95 -1.39 -5.87
N GLY A 297 -8.97 -2.21 -5.47
CA GLY A 297 -8.57 -3.43 -6.17
C GLY A 297 -9.67 -4.48 -6.27
N ASP A 298 -10.41 -4.71 -5.19
CA ASP A 298 -11.51 -5.68 -5.17
C ASP A 298 -12.70 -5.22 -6.04
N ILE A 299 -13.01 -3.91 -6.04
CA ILE A 299 -14.07 -3.36 -6.89
C ILE A 299 -13.66 -3.38 -8.37
N VAL A 300 -12.44 -2.93 -8.71
CA VAL A 300 -11.91 -3.04 -10.09
C VAL A 300 -11.93 -4.49 -10.55
N HIS A 301 -11.52 -5.42 -9.68
CA HIS A 301 -11.60 -6.83 -9.99
C HIS A 301 -13.03 -7.28 -10.30
N ALA A 302 -13.99 -6.94 -9.46
CA ALA A 302 -15.40 -7.30 -9.64
C ALA A 302 -15.99 -6.75 -10.95
N ILE A 303 -15.67 -5.50 -11.32
CA ILE A 303 -16.16 -4.90 -12.58
C ILE A 303 -15.58 -5.66 -13.78
N VAL A 304 -14.26 -5.82 -13.82
CA VAL A 304 -13.58 -6.38 -15.00
C VAL A 304 -13.85 -7.88 -15.12
N SER A 305 -13.87 -8.65 -14.03
CA SER A 305 -14.20 -10.07 -14.07
C SER A 305 -15.62 -10.34 -14.58
N THR A 306 -16.58 -9.48 -14.20
CA THR A 306 -17.96 -9.55 -14.70
C THR A 306 -18.03 -9.30 -16.20
N ALA A 307 -17.21 -8.39 -16.73
CA ALA A 307 -17.10 -8.18 -18.16
C ALA A 307 -16.45 -9.39 -18.85
N CYS A 308 -15.36 -9.93 -18.29
CA CYS A 308 -14.69 -11.13 -18.81
C CYS A 308 -15.60 -12.36 -18.86
N ALA A 309 -16.46 -12.55 -17.85
CA ALA A 309 -17.43 -13.65 -17.82
C ALA A 309 -18.48 -13.61 -18.96
N LYS A 310 -18.60 -12.48 -19.67
CA LYS A 310 -19.49 -12.29 -20.82
C LYS A 310 -18.79 -12.48 -22.16
N VAL A 311 -17.47 -12.70 -22.15
CA VAL A 311 -16.67 -12.93 -23.36
C VAL A 311 -16.56 -14.42 -23.62
N ASP A 312 -16.75 -14.82 -24.87
CA ASP A 312 -16.47 -16.20 -25.29
C ASP A 312 -14.95 -16.40 -25.34
N VAL A 313 -14.45 -17.33 -24.52
CA VAL A 313 -13.02 -17.61 -24.36
C VAL A 313 -12.75 -19.08 -24.72
N PRO A 314 -11.56 -19.41 -25.27
CA PRO A 314 -11.22 -20.78 -25.57
C PRO A 314 -11.26 -21.65 -24.32
N ALA A 315 -11.64 -22.92 -24.49
CA ALA A 315 -11.68 -23.87 -23.39
C ALA A 315 -10.27 -24.08 -22.81
N SER A 316 -10.20 -24.18 -21.49
CA SER A 316 -8.97 -24.48 -20.77
C SER A 316 -8.37 -25.83 -21.25
N PRO A 317 -7.05 -25.90 -21.54
CA PRO A 317 -6.41 -27.16 -21.88
C PRO A 317 -6.62 -28.23 -20.79
N PRO A 318 -6.89 -29.50 -21.15
CA PRO A 318 -7.24 -30.54 -20.18
C PRO A 318 -6.06 -30.99 -19.30
N ASP A 319 -4.82 -30.84 -19.79
CA ASP A 319 -3.61 -31.22 -19.06
C ASP A 319 -2.48 -30.22 -19.35
N PRO A 320 -2.48 -29.03 -18.69
CA PRO A 320 -1.51 -27.99 -18.95
C PRO A 320 -0.13 -28.38 -18.42
N ARG A 321 0.90 -28.38 -19.28
CA ARG A 321 2.28 -28.79 -18.91
C ARG A 321 3.32 -27.71 -19.18
N THR A 322 3.05 -26.85 -20.16
CA THR A 322 3.97 -25.82 -20.62
C THR A 322 3.55 -24.43 -20.15
N ARG A 323 4.44 -23.44 -20.30
CA ARG A 323 4.09 -22.03 -20.03
C ARG A 323 3.02 -21.50 -20.98
N ASN A 324 2.96 -22.04 -22.20
CA ASN A 324 1.93 -21.66 -23.17
C ASN A 324 0.57 -22.18 -22.73
N ASP A 325 0.51 -23.45 -22.29
CA ASP A 325 -0.73 -24.05 -21.77
C ASP A 325 -1.23 -23.27 -20.55
N VAL A 326 -0.33 -22.88 -19.64
CA VAL A 326 -0.69 -22.00 -18.51
C VAL A 326 -1.26 -20.67 -18.99
N GLY A 327 -0.73 -20.11 -20.08
CA GLY A 327 -1.29 -18.92 -20.73
C GLY A 327 -2.73 -19.13 -21.18
N GLU A 328 -3.02 -20.23 -21.89
CA GLU A 328 -4.37 -20.60 -22.32
C GLU A 328 -5.31 -20.83 -21.14
N VAL A 329 -4.84 -21.49 -20.07
CA VAL A 329 -5.61 -21.64 -18.83
C VAL A 329 -5.96 -20.26 -18.25
N ILE A 330 -5.01 -19.32 -18.18
CA ILE A 330 -5.29 -17.97 -17.68
C ILE A 330 -6.35 -17.27 -18.54
N LEU A 331 -6.31 -17.42 -19.86
CA LEU A 331 -7.29 -16.84 -20.79
C LEU A 331 -8.69 -17.43 -20.57
N ALA A 332 -8.78 -18.74 -20.28
CA ALA A 332 -10.05 -19.39 -19.96
C ALA A 332 -10.64 -18.96 -18.60
N HIS A 333 -9.82 -18.37 -17.72
CA HIS A 333 -10.18 -18.01 -16.34
C HIS A 333 -10.00 -16.51 -16.05
N LEU A 334 -10.17 -15.64 -17.06
CA LEU A 334 -10.10 -14.17 -16.90
C LEU A 334 -11.20 -13.59 -16.00
N ASP A 335 -12.26 -14.37 -15.77
CA ASP A 335 -13.34 -14.09 -14.80
C ASP A 335 -12.86 -14.21 -13.33
N GLY A 336 -11.62 -14.63 -13.10
CA GLY A 336 -11.05 -14.77 -11.76
C GLY A 336 -11.42 -16.08 -11.06
N SER A 337 -12.05 -17.01 -11.77
CA SER A 337 -12.24 -18.37 -11.27
C SER A 337 -10.88 -19.05 -11.01
N ARG A 338 -10.86 -19.98 -10.05
CA ARG A 338 -9.64 -20.67 -9.63
C ARG A 338 -9.32 -21.81 -10.59
N PHE A 339 -8.04 -22.01 -10.86
CA PHE A 339 -7.55 -23.10 -11.69
C PHE A 339 -6.26 -23.70 -11.10
N GLU A 340 -5.97 -24.95 -11.47
CA GLU A 340 -4.76 -25.65 -11.06
C GLU A 340 -3.81 -25.82 -12.24
N VAL A 341 -2.53 -25.55 -12.02
CA VAL A 341 -1.47 -25.70 -13.02
C VAL A 341 -0.20 -26.24 -12.38
N PRO A 342 0.73 -26.84 -13.16
CA PRO A 342 2.03 -27.23 -12.63
C PRO A 342 2.77 -26.04 -12.01
N THR A 343 3.29 -26.24 -10.80
CA THR A 343 3.86 -25.17 -9.96
C THR A 343 4.95 -24.39 -10.66
N ARG A 344 5.85 -25.05 -11.39
CA ARG A 344 7.00 -24.38 -12.02
C ARG A 344 6.58 -23.49 -13.22
N PRO A 345 5.86 -24.00 -14.25
CA PRO A 345 5.27 -23.15 -15.29
C PRO A 345 4.35 -22.05 -14.74
N GLY A 346 3.48 -22.38 -13.77
CA GLY A 346 2.55 -21.43 -13.15
C GLY A 346 3.25 -20.26 -12.46
N THR A 347 4.26 -20.56 -11.63
CA THR A 347 5.03 -19.52 -10.91
C THR A 347 5.92 -18.69 -11.84
N ASP A 348 6.48 -19.26 -12.92
CA ASP A 348 7.24 -18.48 -13.93
C ASP A 348 6.33 -17.49 -14.66
N VAL A 349 5.15 -17.93 -15.13
CA VAL A 349 4.18 -17.04 -15.80
C VAL A 349 3.68 -15.96 -14.83
N ALA A 350 3.32 -16.32 -13.60
CA ALA A 350 2.89 -15.36 -12.57
C ALA A 350 3.97 -14.31 -12.28
N LYS A 351 5.24 -14.73 -12.17
CA LYS A 351 6.36 -13.82 -11.96
C LYS A 351 6.56 -12.88 -13.15
N ARG A 352 6.55 -13.41 -14.38
CA ARG A 352 6.69 -12.60 -15.60
C ARG A 352 5.58 -11.57 -15.74
N LEU A 353 4.33 -11.96 -15.45
CA LEU A 353 3.19 -11.04 -15.49
C LEU A 353 3.29 -9.96 -14.40
N LYS A 354 3.75 -10.33 -13.20
CA LYS A 354 4.03 -9.38 -12.12
C LYS A 354 5.13 -8.39 -12.51
N ASP A 355 6.24 -8.87 -13.09
CA ASP A 355 7.35 -8.02 -13.52
C ASP A 355 6.92 -7.09 -14.66
N TRP A 356 6.07 -7.55 -15.58
CA TRP A 356 5.49 -6.75 -16.66
C TRP A 356 4.54 -5.66 -16.16
N SER A 357 3.70 -5.96 -15.17
CA SER A 357 2.71 -5.01 -14.61
C SER A 357 3.28 -4.06 -13.56
N LYS A 358 4.41 -4.41 -12.93
CA LYS A 358 5.09 -3.62 -11.88
C LYS A 358 5.19 -2.11 -12.18
N PRO A 359 5.54 -1.66 -13.41
CA PRO A 359 5.69 -0.24 -13.71
C PRO A 359 4.39 0.57 -13.57
N VAL A 360 3.23 -0.08 -13.71
CA VAL A 360 1.91 0.58 -13.71
C VAL A 360 1.07 0.26 -12.48
N SER A 361 1.43 -0.77 -11.70
CA SER A 361 0.74 -1.15 -10.46
C SER A 361 1.37 -0.56 -9.18
N GLY A 362 2.58 0.00 -9.30
CA GLY A 362 3.35 0.59 -8.20
C GLY A 362 2.83 1.96 -7.75
N VAL A 363 2.98 2.26 -6.46
CA VAL A 363 2.67 3.58 -5.86
C VAL A 363 3.89 4.50 -5.90
N LEU A 364 5.07 4.01 -6.31
CA LEU A 364 6.26 4.85 -6.43
C LEU A 364 6.10 5.77 -7.63
N GLN A 365 5.64 6.99 -7.36
CA GLN A 365 5.30 8.09 -8.27
C GLN A 365 6.54 8.75 -8.91
N THR A 366 7.65 8.05 -9.15
CA THR A 366 8.75 8.71 -9.86
C THR A 366 8.46 8.67 -11.36
N ARG A 367 7.69 9.67 -11.82
CA ARG A 367 7.54 9.96 -13.24
C ARG A 367 8.86 10.50 -13.76
N LEU A 368 9.34 9.96 -14.87
CA LEU A 368 10.46 10.56 -15.60
C LEU A 368 9.89 11.65 -16.50
N ILE A 369 10.56 12.79 -16.55
CA ILE A 369 10.21 13.91 -17.41
C ILE A 369 11.26 13.98 -18.52
N VAL A 370 10.80 13.91 -19.77
CA VAL A 370 11.66 14.18 -20.92
C VAL A 370 11.53 15.66 -21.24
N GLN A 371 12.55 16.44 -20.92
CA GLN A 371 12.62 17.84 -21.27
C GLN A 371 13.30 17.98 -22.63
N LEU A 372 12.71 18.79 -23.49
CA LEU A 372 13.25 19.15 -24.80
C LEU A 372 13.53 20.65 -24.83
N ASP A 373 14.79 21.01 -24.99
CA ASP A 373 15.24 22.39 -25.13
C ASP A 373 15.15 22.84 -26.60
N PRO A 374 14.92 24.14 -26.86
CA PRO A 374 14.84 24.68 -28.22
C PRO A 374 16.14 24.42 -29.02
N PRO A 375 16.07 24.43 -30.36
CA PRO A 375 17.20 24.09 -31.20
C PRO A 375 18.34 25.09 -31.03
N ASP A 376 19.57 24.57 -31.01
CA ASP A 376 20.76 25.39 -31.01
C ASP A 376 21.10 25.94 -32.40
N VAL A 377 22.22 26.66 -32.51
CA VAL A 377 22.71 27.25 -33.78
C VAL A 377 22.99 26.22 -34.89
N SER A 378 23.07 24.93 -34.55
CA SER A 378 23.23 23.82 -35.50
C SER A 378 21.91 23.14 -35.87
N ASN A 379 20.77 23.72 -35.44
CA ASN A 379 19.42 23.13 -35.52
C ASN A 379 19.30 21.80 -34.74
N GLY A 380 20.18 21.55 -33.77
CA GLY A 380 20.12 20.39 -32.89
C GLY A 380 19.23 20.67 -31.68
N TRP A 381 18.25 19.81 -31.42
CA TRP A 381 17.38 19.92 -30.25
C TRP A 381 17.96 19.07 -29.12
N PHE A 382 18.15 19.66 -27.94
CA PHE A 382 18.71 18.92 -26.80
C PHE A 382 17.59 18.32 -25.96
N ALA A 383 17.58 16.99 -25.83
CA ALA A 383 16.65 16.28 -24.97
C ALA A 383 17.38 15.71 -23.75
N GLN A 384 16.78 15.87 -22.58
CA GLN A 384 17.27 15.31 -21.33
C GLN A 384 16.16 14.66 -20.51
N VAL A 385 16.50 13.56 -19.83
CA VAL A 385 15.61 12.85 -18.92
C VAL A 385 15.88 13.31 -17.49
N LEU A 386 14.83 13.75 -16.82
CA LEU A 386 14.83 14.23 -15.45
C LEU A 386 13.93 13.37 -14.58
N ALA A 387 14.26 13.28 -13.29
CA ALA A 387 13.42 12.68 -12.27
C ALA A 387 13.11 13.71 -11.18
N PRO A 388 11.94 13.63 -10.51
CA PRO A 388 11.68 14.36 -9.28
C PRO A 388 12.81 14.14 -8.27
N SER A 389 13.30 15.20 -7.66
CA SER A 389 14.39 15.12 -6.69
C SER A 389 13.97 14.35 -5.43
N GLU A 390 14.93 13.67 -4.80
CA GLU A 390 14.70 12.96 -3.54
C GLU A 390 14.47 13.91 -2.36
N ARG A 391 15.09 15.10 -2.38
CA ARG A 391 14.98 16.10 -1.30
C ARG A 391 14.48 17.44 -1.86
N GLY A 392 13.18 17.69 -1.73
CA GLY A 392 12.56 18.97 -2.04
C GLY A 392 11.80 19.02 -3.36
N THR A 393 11.39 20.23 -3.75
CA THR A 393 10.61 20.51 -4.96
C THR A 393 11.55 20.85 -6.11
N GLY A 394 11.93 19.84 -6.90
CA GLY A 394 12.83 20.04 -8.03
C GLY A 394 12.96 18.83 -8.93
N LEU A 395 13.58 19.03 -10.09
CA LEU A 395 13.92 17.98 -11.03
C LEU A 395 15.44 17.83 -11.07
N GLU A 396 15.91 16.58 -11.04
CA GLU A 396 17.32 16.25 -11.10
C GLU A 396 17.62 15.38 -12.35
N PRO A 397 18.80 15.54 -12.97
CA PRO A 397 19.26 14.67 -14.05
C PRO A 397 19.19 13.19 -13.66
N ILE A 398 18.80 12.34 -14.61
CA ILE A 398 18.56 10.92 -14.33
C ILE A 398 19.78 10.21 -13.71
N GLU A 399 21.00 10.57 -14.12
CA GLU A 399 22.25 10.02 -13.59
C GLU A 399 22.44 10.29 -12.09
N ILE A 400 21.99 11.45 -11.61
CA ILE A 400 22.03 11.79 -10.18
C ILE A 400 20.93 11.02 -9.46
N ALA A 401 19.73 10.97 -10.05
CA ALA A 401 18.58 10.27 -9.48
C ALA A 401 18.82 8.76 -9.32
N GLU A 402 19.51 8.11 -10.28
CA GLU A 402 19.86 6.68 -10.20
C GLU A 402 20.76 6.36 -8.99
N ASN A 403 21.58 7.33 -8.58
CA ASN A 403 22.47 7.27 -7.43
C ASN A 403 21.86 7.84 -6.15
N SER A 404 20.53 7.95 -6.10
CA SER A 404 19.75 8.34 -4.92
C SER A 404 20.16 7.58 -3.65
N HIS A 405 20.07 8.25 -2.50
CA HIS A 405 20.40 7.66 -1.21
C HIS A 405 19.52 6.44 -0.91
N SER A 406 18.25 6.48 -1.31
CA SER A 406 17.36 5.33 -1.28
C SER A 406 17.68 4.33 -2.40
N LYS A 407 18.28 3.19 -2.03
CA LYS A 407 18.53 2.06 -2.95
C LYS A 407 17.27 1.56 -3.65
N ALA A 408 16.11 1.65 -3.00
CA ALA A 408 14.82 1.26 -3.57
C ALA A 408 14.39 2.24 -4.67
N ARG A 409 14.51 3.55 -4.41
CA ARG A 409 14.23 4.62 -5.37
C ARG A 409 15.16 4.55 -6.58
N GLY A 410 16.48 4.45 -6.37
CA GLY A 410 17.45 4.35 -7.46
C GLY A 410 17.28 3.09 -8.33
N ARG A 411 16.80 1.98 -7.76
CA ARG A 411 16.40 0.79 -8.55
C ARG A 411 15.14 1.05 -9.38
N TYR A 412 14.12 1.69 -8.80
CA TYR A 412 12.90 2.02 -9.51
C TYR A 412 13.15 2.96 -10.70
N ILE A 413 13.98 3.99 -10.49
CA ILE A 413 14.38 4.91 -11.56
C ILE A 413 15.06 4.18 -12.71
N ARG A 414 16.03 3.30 -12.41
CA ARG A 414 16.69 2.46 -13.43
C ARG A 414 15.70 1.62 -14.23
N ASP A 415 14.73 0.99 -13.54
CA ASP A 415 13.69 0.20 -14.19
C ASP A 415 12.84 1.08 -15.14
N GLN A 416 12.48 2.31 -14.74
CA GLN A 416 11.75 3.24 -15.59
C GLN A 416 12.58 3.78 -16.75
N LEU A 417 13.88 4.07 -16.54
CA LEU A 417 14.77 4.53 -17.58
C LEU A 417 14.94 3.45 -18.65
N HIS A 418 15.16 2.19 -18.28
CA HIS A 418 15.21 1.08 -19.25
C HIS A 418 13.92 0.96 -20.06
N ARG A 419 12.76 1.24 -19.46
CA ARG A 419 11.49 1.26 -20.17
C ARG A 419 11.42 2.43 -21.16
N LEU A 420 11.85 3.62 -20.74
CA LEU A 420 11.90 4.79 -21.60
C LEU A 420 12.87 4.59 -22.76
N GLU A 421 14.06 4.03 -22.52
CA GLU A 421 15.05 3.69 -23.57
C GLU A 421 14.48 2.71 -24.60
N ARG A 422 13.55 1.83 -24.20
CA ARG A 422 12.83 0.94 -25.13
C ARG A 422 11.82 1.67 -26.02
N MET A 423 11.13 2.68 -25.47
CA MET A 423 10.14 3.47 -26.19
C MET A 423 10.78 4.58 -27.04
N PHE A 424 11.86 5.16 -26.54
CA PHE A 424 12.59 6.28 -27.13
C PHE A 424 14.05 5.90 -27.37
N GLN A 425 14.24 5.07 -28.41
CA GLN A 425 15.54 4.48 -28.79
C GLN A 425 16.63 5.52 -29.08
N ALA A 426 16.25 6.77 -29.37
CA ALA A 426 17.17 7.88 -29.55
C ALA A 426 18.14 8.03 -28.35
N LEU A 427 17.68 7.77 -27.13
CA LEU A 427 18.49 7.86 -25.90
C LEU A 427 19.67 6.87 -25.86
N LEU A 428 19.64 5.81 -26.68
CA LEU A 428 20.73 4.84 -26.78
C LEU A 428 21.84 5.28 -27.73
N ARG A 429 21.68 6.40 -28.45
CA ARG A 429 22.71 6.87 -29.39
C ARG A 429 23.97 7.32 -28.63
N PRO A 430 25.16 6.87 -29.04
CA PRO A 430 26.41 7.41 -28.53
C PRO A 430 26.53 8.87 -29.00
N GLY A 431 26.59 9.82 -28.06
CA GLY A 431 26.65 11.25 -28.36
C GLY A 431 26.13 12.18 -27.26
N GLY A 432 25.35 11.66 -26.31
CA GLY A 432 25.01 12.39 -25.09
C GLY A 432 26.23 12.62 -24.19
N ARG A 433 26.34 13.79 -23.56
CA ARG A 433 27.37 14.05 -22.54
C ARG A 433 27.20 13.19 -21.30
N ARG A 434 25.96 12.75 -21.02
CA ARG A 434 25.53 11.94 -19.88
C ARG A 434 24.46 10.94 -20.28
N ARG A 435 24.27 9.88 -19.50
CA ARG A 435 23.16 8.93 -19.70
C ARG A 435 21.82 9.66 -19.59
N GLY A 436 20.88 9.37 -20.50
CA GLY A 436 19.59 10.06 -20.55
C GLY A 436 19.63 11.43 -21.21
N GLN A 437 20.69 11.76 -21.96
CA GLN A 437 20.78 12.96 -22.78
C GLN A 437 21.02 12.59 -24.24
N VAL A 438 20.39 13.31 -25.17
CA VAL A 438 20.57 13.09 -26.60
C VAL A 438 20.33 14.39 -27.38
N ILE A 439 21.06 14.57 -28.48
CA ILE A 439 20.77 15.60 -29.47
C ILE A 439 19.89 14.98 -30.55
N LEU A 440 18.73 15.59 -30.79
CA LEU A 440 17.74 15.17 -31.78
C LEU A 440 17.81 16.05 -33.01
N SER A 441 17.50 15.48 -34.18
CA SER A 441 17.19 16.29 -35.36
C SER A 441 15.84 16.98 -35.21
N GLN A 442 15.57 17.96 -36.06
CA GLN A 442 14.28 18.65 -36.09
C GLN A 442 13.10 17.68 -36.27
N ASP A 443 13.22 16.70 -37.15
CA ASP A 443 12.17 15.70 -37.40
C ASP A 443 11.92 14.79 -36.18
N GLU A 444 12.99 14.41 -35.48
CA GLU A 444 12.91 13.55 -34.29
C GLU A 444 12.30 14.31 -33.11
N ALA A 445 12.69 15.57 -32.93
CA ALA A 445 12.11 16.46 -31.94
C ALA A 445 10.61 16.69 -32.21
N TRP A 446 10.24 16.89 -33.48
CA TRP A 446 8.84 17.06 -33.86
C TRP A 446 8.00 15.81 -33.56
N ARG A 447 8.50 14.61 -33.90
CA ARG A 447 7.83 13.35 -33.56
C ARG A 447 7.63 13.17 -32.06
N LEU A 448 8.64 13.53 -31.25
CA LEU A 448 8.52 13.46 -29.79
C LEU A 448 7.44 14.39 -29.23
N MET A 449 7.15 15.51 -29.90
CA MET A 449 6.12 16.46 -29.49
C MET A 449 4.72 16.10 -30.03
N SER A 450 4.63 15.38 -31.15
CA SER A 450 3.37 15.06 -31.83
C SER A 450 2.78 13.70 -31.48
N ASP A 451 3.64 12.74 -31.14
CA ASP A 451 3.29 11.34 -30.85
C ASP A 451 3.44 11.04 -29.35
#